data_AF-A0A5J5TW30-F1
#
_entry.id   AF-A0A5J5TW30-F1
#
_cell.length_a   1.000
_cell.length_b   1.000
_cell.length_c   1.000
_cell.angle_alpha   90.00
_cell.angle_beta   90.00
_cell.angle_gamma   90.00
#
_symmetry.space_group_name_H-M   'P 1'
#
loop_
_entity.id
_entity.type
_entity.pdbx_description
1 polymer ?
#
loop_
_entity_poly.entity_id
_entity_poly.type
_entity_poly.pdbx_seq_one_letter_code
_entity_poly.pdbx_strand_id
1 'polypeptide(L)' 'MENLVNLHYLDIRGAYSIKRIPFRIDKLTNLQRLTDFIIGEGDGCHIRDLKYLSNLKGDFRLSGLENVNGKDAGEAKLI' A
#
# COMPACT_ATOMS: atom_id res chain seq x y z
N MET A 1 -7.63 1.35 -9.45
CA MET A 1 -7.68 2.34 -8.36
C MET A 1 -7.88 3.78 -8.83
N GLU A 2 -7.69 4.11 -10.11
CA GLU A 2 -7.65 5.50 -10.59
C GLU A 2 -8.91 6.33 -10.38
N ASN A 3 -10.10 5.71 -10.35
CA ASN A 3 -11.35 6.44 -10.13
C ASN A 3 -11.67 6.69 -8.65
N LEU A 4 -10.81 6.23 -7.74
CA LEU A 4 -11.00 6.31 -6.29
C LEU A 4 -10.17 7.41 -5.63
N VAL A 5 -9.83 8.49 -6.35
CA VAL A 5 -8.99 9.60 -5.85
C VAL A 5 -9.54 10.29 -4.59
N ASN A 6 -10.84 10.16 -4.32
CA ASN A 6 -11.50 10.70 -3.12
C ASN A 6 -11.67 9.67 -2.00
N LEU A 7 -11.05 8.48 -2.12
CA LEU A 7 -11.08 7.48 -1.07
C LEU A 7 -10.20 7.91 0.11
N HIS A 8 -10.82 8.03 1.28
CA HIS A 8 -10.12 8.44 2.51
C HIS A 8 -9.80 7.25 3.42
N TYR A 9 -10.63 6.20 3.39
CA TYR A 9 -10.51 5.04 4.27
C TYR A 9 -10.60 3.77 3.43
N LEU A 10 -9.57 2.94 3.52
CA LEU A 10 -9.55 1.60 2.97
C LEU A 10 -9.30 0.62 4.10
N ASP A 11 -10.38 0.00 4.58
CA ASP A 11 -10.33 -1.02 5.62
C ASP A 11 -10.56 -2.39 4.99
N ILE A 12 -9.54 -3.23 5.06
CA ILE A 12 -9.56 -4.60 4.54
C ILE A 12 -9.25 -5.62 5.64
N ARG A 13 -9.48 -5.25 6.91
CA ARG A 13 -9.31 -6.17 8.04
C ARG A 13 -10.19 -7.40 7.85
N GLY A 14 -9.60 -8.58 7.99
CA GLY A 14 -10.30 -9.86 7.82
C GLY A 14 -10.45 -10.31 6.37
N ALA A 15 -9.96 -9.54 5.39
CA ALA A 15 -9.96 -9.94 3.98
C ALA A 15 -8.78 -10.89 3.65
N TYR A 16 -8.75 -12.06 4.30
CA TYR A 16 -7.63 -13.02 4.23
C TYR A 16 -7.36 -13.60 2.83
N SER A 17 -8.32 -13.47 1.90
CA SER A 17 -8.15 -13.90 0.51
C SER A 17 -7.38 -12.89 -0.35
N ILE A 18 -7.16 -11.65 0.13
CA ILE A 18 -6.36 -10.65 -0.57
C ILE A 18 -4.88 -11.00 -0.40
N LYS A 19 -4.21 -11.29 -1.52
CA LYS A 19 -2.80 -11.68 -1.54
C LYS A 19 -1.84 -10.56 -1.95
N ARG A 20 -2.37 -9.44 -2.45
CA ARG A 20 -1.58 -8.28 -2.87
C ARG A 20 -2.45 -7.03 -2.93
N ILE A 21 -1.84 -5.87 -2.72
CA ILE A 21 -2.44 -4.59 -3.05
C ILE A 21 -2.46 -4.40 -4.58
N PRO A 22 -3.61 -4.00 -5.17
CA PRO A 22 -3.68 -3.72 -6.60
C PRO A 22 -2.74 -2.60 -7.01
N PHE A 23 -2.34 -2.60 -8.29
CA PHE A 23 -1.63 -1.47 -8.87
C PHE A 23 -2.39 -0.16 -8.72
N ARG A 24 -1.61 0.92 -8.79
CA ARG A 24 -2.09 2.29 -8.80
C ARG A 24 -2.62 2.79 -7.45
N ILE A 25 -2.21 2.16 -6.34
CA ILE A 25 -2.50 2.70 -5.01
C ILE A 25 -1.84 4.07 -4.79
N ASP A 26 -0.73 4.36 -5.48
CA ASP A 26 -0.08 5.68 -5.53
C ASP A 26 -1.03 6.81 -5.98
N LYS A 27 -2.16 6.48 -6.63
CA LYS A 27 -3.19 7.44 -7.02
C LYS A 27 -4.16 7.80 -5.89
N LEU A 28 -4.17 7.04 -4.80
CA LEU A 28 -5.02 7.32 -3.64
C LEU A 28 -4.36 8.36 -2.73
N THR A 29 -4.02 9.53 -3.28
CA THR A 29 -3.28 10.58 -2.57
C THR A 29 -4.06 11.16 -1.38
N ASN A 30 -5.39 11.06 -1.37
CA ASN A 30 -6.25 11.46 -0.25
C ASN A 30 -6.49 10.34 0.78
N LEU A 31 -5.86 9.17 0.62
CA LEU A 31 -6.02 8.06 1.55
C LEU A 31 -5.43 8.43 2.90
N GLN A 32 -6.26 8.41 3.94
CA GLN A 32 -5.91 8.76 5.31
C GLN A 32 -5.73 7.54 6.19
N ARG A 33 -6.46 6.45 5.92
CA ARG A 33 -6.33 5.21 6.68
C ARG A 33 -6.34 4.00 5.76
N LEU A 34 -5.36 3.14 5.99
CA LEU A 34 -5.21 1.82 5.41
C LEU A 34 -4.98 0.86 6.57
N THR A 35 -5.57 -0.33 6.54
CA THR A 35 -5.37 -1.29 7.63
C THR A 35 -4.27 -2.30 7.35
N ASP A 36 -4.12 -2.71 6.09
CA ASP A 36 -3.16 -3.74 5.68
C ASP A 36 -2.59 -3.36 4.30
N PHE A 37 -1.27 -3.40 4.17
CA PHE A 37 -0.52 -3.20 2.93
C PHE A 37 0.24 -4.50 2.63
N ILE A 38 -0.24 -5.24 1.63
CA ILE A 38 0.19 -6.60 1.31
C ILE A 38 0.99 -6.57 0.02
N ILE A 39 2.27 -6.93 0.10
CA ILE A 39 3.19 -7.01 -1.04
C ILE A 39 3.18 -8.45 -1.55
N GLY A 40 2.69 -8.68 -2.76
CA GLY A 40 2.67 -10.01 -3.36
C GLY A 40 3.66 -10.15 -4.52
N GLU A 41 3.89 -11.39 -4.96
CA GLU A 41 4.78 -11.69 -6.09
C GLU A 41 4.28 -11.15 -7.44
N GLY A 42 5.22 -10.76 -8.31
CA GLY A 42 4.94 -10.32 -9.68
C GLY A 42 4.55 -8.84 -9.77
N ASP A 43 3.91 -8.48 -10.88
CA ASP A 43 3.57 -7.09 -11.12
C ASP A 43 2.43 -6.69 -10.16
N GLY A 44 2.69 -5.71 -9.31
CA GLY A 44 1.75 -5.23 -8.30
C GLY A 44 2.20 -3.90 -7.70
N CYS A 45 1.62 -3.56 -6.55
CA CYS A 45 2.09 -2.44 -5.76
C CYS A 45 3.48 -2.72 -5.19
N HIS A 46 4.41 -1.77 -5.34
CA HIS A 46 5.73 -1.84 -4.71
C HIS A 46 5.73 -1.11 -3.38
N ILE A 47 6.59 -1.53 -2.45
CA ILE A 47 6.74 -0.82 -1.17
C ILE A 47 7.16 0.65 -1.35
N ARG A 48 7.94 0.97 -2.40
CA ARG A 48 8.33 2.34 -2.73
C ARG A 48 7.14 3.25 -3.05
N ASP A 49 5.97 2.69 -3.40
CA ASP A 49 4.78 3.48 -3.75
C ASP A 49 4.12 4.09 -2.51
N LEU A 50 4.44 3.60 -1.31
CA LEU A 50 4.02 4.20 -0.04
C LEU A 50 4.41 5.68 0.07
N LYS A 51 5.49 6.11 -0.59
CA LYS A 51 5.94 7.52 -0.58
C LYS A 51 4.91 8.48 -1.19
N TYR A 52 3.97 7.99 -1.99
CA TYR A 52 2.90 8.78 -2.61
C TYR A 52 1.64 8.86 -1.74
N LEU A 53 1.50 8.01 -0.72
CA LEU A 53 0.41 8.02 0.25
C LEU A 53 0.68 9.00 1.39
N SER A 54 0.99 10.25 1.05
CA SER A 54 1.46 11.27 2.01
C SER A 54 0.44 11.68 3.08
N ASN A 55 -0.86 11.44 2.83
CA ASN A 55 -1.94 11.73 3.78
C ASN A 55 -2.26 10.56 4.70
N LEU A 56 -1.60 9.42 4.53
CA LEU A 56 -1.84 8.23 5.34
C LEU A 56 -1.41 8.50 6.79
N LYS A 57 -2.22 8.07 7.75
CA LYS A 57 -2.03 8.34 9.18
C LYS A 57 -2.30 7.12 10.03
N GLY A 58 -1.55 7.02 11.13
CA GLY A 58 -1.66 5.94 12.11
C GLY A 58 -1.12 4.62 11.56
N ASP A 59 -1.42 3.55 12.29
CA ASP A 59 -0.78 2.26 12.05
C ASP A 59 -1.51 1.42 11.00
N PHE A 60 -0.74 0.66 10.25
CA PHE A 60 -1.21 -0.38 9.33
C PHE A 60 -0.27 -1.58 9.40
N ARG A 61 -0.75 -2.76 8.98
CA ARG A 61 0.09 -3.95 8.88
C ARG A 61 0.78 -3.96 7.53
N LEU A 62 2.08 -4.18 7.54
CA LEU A 62 2.87 -4.43 6.34
C LEU A 62 3.18 -5.92 6.25
N SER A 63 2.94 -6.54 5.09
CA SER A 63 3.07 -7.99 4.88
C SER A 63 3.71 -8.31 3.54
N GLY A 64 4.32 -9.49 3.41
CA GLY A 64 4.96 -9.93 2.17
C GLY A 64 6.33 -9.27 1.91
N LEU A 65 7.06 -8.97 2.99
CA LEU A 65 8.37 -8.31 2.92
C LEU A 65 9.44 -9.16 2.22
N GLU A 66 9.27 -10.49 2.20
CA GLU A 66 10.09 -11.42 1.42
C GLU A 66 10.09 -11.11 -0.09
N ASN A 67 9.09 -10.36 -0.58
CA ASN A 67 8.97 -9.94 -1.98
C ASN A 67 9.63 -8.58 -2.26
N VAL A 68 10.28 -7.96 -1.27
CA VAL A 68 10.88 -6.62 -1.40
C VAL A 68 12.36 -6.72 -1.75
N ASN A 69 12.75 -6.10 -2.86
CA ASN A 69 14.16 -5.93 -3.20
C ASN A 69 14.78 -4.73 -2.45
N GLY A 70 16.10 -4.75 -2.27
CA GLY A 70 16.81 -3.71 -1.50
C GLY A 70 16.69 -2.29 -2.06
N LYS A 71 16.51 -2.14 -3.37
CA LYS A 71 16.30 -0.82 -4.00
C LYS A 71 14.95 -0.23 -3.58
N ASP A 72 13.89 -1.01 -3.71
CA ASP A 72 12.54 -0.57 -3.33
C ASP A 72 12.44 -0.32 -1.82
N ALA A 73 13.12 -1.13 -1.00
CA ALA A 73 13.21 -0.90 0.45
C ALA A 73 13.87 0.45 0.78
N GLY A 74 14.96 0.81 0.08
CA GLY A 74 15.64 2.09 0.28
C GLY A 74 14.85 3.31 -0.20
N GLU A 75 13.96 3.13 -1.17
CA GLU A 75 13.05 4.18 -1.66
C GLU A 75 11.75 4.28 -0.85
N ALA A 76 11.42 3.26 -0.07
CA ALA A 76 10.23 3.26 0.76
C ALA A 76 10.35 4.32 1.84
N LYS A 77 9.40 5.25 1.86
CA LYS A 77 9.26 6.19 2.96
C LYS A 77 8.17 5.69 3.89
N LEU A 78 8.59 4.99 4.95
CA LEU A 78 7.72 4.73 6.10
C LEU A 78 7.54 6.05 6.84
N ILE A 79 6.29 6.52 6.88
CA ILE A 79 5.86 7.76 7.53
C ILE A 79 5.71 7.58 9.03
#